data_AF-A0A356QEM9-F1
#
_entry.id   AF-A0A356QEM9-F1
#
_cell.length_a   1.000
_cell.length_b   1.000
_cell.length_c   1.000
_cell.angle_alpha   90.00
_cell.angle_beta   90.00
_cell.angle_gamma   90.00
#
_symmetry.space_group_name_H-M   'P 1'
#
loop_
_entity.id
_entity.type
_entity.pdbx_description
1 polymer ?
#
loop_
_entity_poly.entity_id
_entity_poly.type
_entity_poly.pdbx_seq_one_letter_code
_entity_poly.pdbx_strand_id
1 'polypeptide(L)' 'MAAALKGYNMTLIMPENASAERKQAMAAYGAKLITASKEGGMEEARDIADAMIARGEGKPLNQ' A
#
# COMPACT_ATOMS: atom_id res chain seq x y z
N MET A 1 -7.49 -2.69 8.04
CA MET A 1 -8.73 -3.16 8.72
C MET A 1 -9.96 -2.32 8.39
N ALA A 2 -9.97 -1.00 8.62
CA ALA A 2 -11.17 -0.17 8.37
C ALA A 2 -11.70 -0.26 6.93
N ALA A 3 -10.82 -0.36 5.93
CA ALA A 3 -11.22 -0.53 4.53
C ALA A 3 -12.00 -1.83 4.31
N ALA A 4 -11.51 -2.96 4.83
CA ALA A 4 -12.19 -4.25 4.72
C ALA A 4 -13.58 -4.23 5.36
N LEU A 5 -13.71 -3.63 6.56
CA LEU A 5 -14.99 -3.48 7.25
C LEU A 5 -16.00 -2.63 6.46
N LYS A 6 -15.53 -1.66 5.70
CA LYS A 6 -16.36 -0.77 4.88
C LYS A 6 -16.54 -1.26 3.44
N GLY A 7 -15.99 -2.42 3.07
CA GLY A 7 -16.07 -2.97 1.71
C GLY A 7 -15.22 -2.22 0.67
N TYR A 8 -14.19 -1.48 1.10
CA TYR A 8 -13.27 -0.80 0.20
C TYR A 8 -12.09 -1.69 -0.19
N ASN A 9 -11.71 -1.63 -1.47
CA ASN A 9 -10.49 -2.23 -1.98
C ASN A 9 -9.28 -1.37 -1.58
N MET A 10 -8.52 -1.83 -0.59
CA MET A 10 -7.34 -1.12 -0.10
C MET A 10 -6.08 -1.63 -0.78
N THR A 11 -5.31 -0.71 -1.38
CA THR A 11 -3.94 -0.98 -1.84
C THR A 11 -2.97 -0.33 -0.86
N LEU A 12 -1.96 -1.09 -0.42
CA LEU A 12 -0.90 -0.64 0.47
C LEU A 12 0.44 -0.79 -0.24
N ILE A 13 1.18 0.31 -0.32
CA ILE A 13 2.53 0.35 -0.87
C ILE A 13 3.50 0.48 0.30
N MET A 14 4.50 -0.41 0.37
CA MET A 14 5.51 -0.38 1.44
C MET A 14 6.86 -0.86 0.93
N PRO A 15 7.98 -0.46 1.56
CA PRO A 15 9.29 -0.92 1.13
C PRO A 15 9.50 -2.40 1.47
N GLU A 16 10.36 -3.07 0.71
CA GLU A 16 10.65 -4.50 0.89
C GLU A 16 11.19 -4.85 2.29
N ASN A 17 11.82 -3.90 2.98
CA ASN A 17 12.36 -4.08 4.34
C ASN A 17 11.28 -4.23 5.43
N ALA A 18 10.00 -4.05 5.11
CA ALA A 18 8.91 -4.33 6.06
C ALA A 18 8.88 -5.82 6.43
N SER A 19 8.62 -6.13 7.70
CA SER A 19 8.62 -7.50 8.19
C SER A 19 7.56 -8.37 7.50
N ALA A 20 7.84 -9.67 7.41
CA ALA A 20 6.93 -10.63 6.78
C ALA A 20 5.58 -10.68 7.52
N GLU A 21 5.60 -10.61 8.85
CA GLU A 21 4.40 -10.61 9.70
C GLU A 21 3.52 -9.39 9.39
N ARG A 22 4.13 -8.22 9.17
CA ARG A 22 3.40 -7.01 8.81
C ARG A 22 2.74 -7.13 7.44
N LYS A 23 3.46 -7.67 6.45
CA LYS A 23 2.92 -7.93 5.11
C LYS A 23 1.76 -8.93 5.19
N GLN A 24 1.96 -10.05 5.87
CA GLN A 24 0.94 -11.09 6.04
C GLN A 24 -0.31 -10.56 6.77
N ALA A 25 -0.14 -9.80 7.85
CA ALA A 25 -1.26 -9.22 8.57
C ALA A 25 -2.09 -8.29 7.67
N MET A 26 -1.45 -7.48 6.84
CA MET A 26 -2.18 -6.58 5.92
C MET A 26 -2.86 -7.34 4.77
N ALA A 27 -2.20 -8.36 4.21
CA ALA A 27 -2.78 -9.23 3.19
C ALA A 27 -3.99 -10.02 3.73
N ALA A 28 -3.94 -10.48 4.99
CA ALA A 28 -5.03 -11.20 5.64
C ALA A 28 -6.31 -10.35 5.75
N TYR A 29 -6.19 -9.02 5.80
CA TYR A 29 -7.33 -8.11 5.76
C TYR A 29 -7.78 -7.76 4.33
N GLY A 30 -7.29 -8.46 3.31
CA GLY A 30 -7.67 -8.26 1.90
C GLY A 30 -7.03 -7.04 1.24
N ALA A 31 -5.99 -6.45 1.83
CA ALA A 31 -5.27 -5.36 1.18
C ALA A 31 -4.36 -5.89 0.07
N LYS A 32 -4.38 -5.25 -1.11
CA LYS A 32 -3.40 -5.49 -2.16
C LYS A 32 -2.07 -4.88 -1.75
N LEU A 33 -1.00 -5.66 -1.76
CA LEU A 33 0.34 -5.19 -1.41
C LEU A 33 1.14 -4.89 -2.67
N ILE A 34 1.78 -3.73 -2.70
CA ILE A 34 2.78 -3.36 -3.69
C ILE A 34 4.07 -3.07 -2.93
N THR A 35 5.17 -3.66 -3.36
CA THR A 35 6.48 -3.49 -2.75
C THR A 35 7.28 -2.44 -3.51
N ALA A 36 7.75 -1.41 -2.80
CA ALA A 36 8.78 -0.50 -3.30
C ALA A 36 10.16 -1.08 -3.00
N SER A 37 11.16 -0.76 -3.83
CA SER A 37 12.52 -1.26 -3.61
C SER A 37 13.07 -0.82 -2.26
N LYS A 38 14.03 -1.59 -1.73
CA LYS A 38 14.71 -1.23 -0.48
C LYS A 38 15.51 0.08 -0.61
N GLU A 39 16.03 0.36 -1.80
CA GLU A 39 16.90 1.52 -2.08
C GLU A 39 16.10 2.81 -2.15
N GLY A 40 14.95 2.82 -2.84
CA GLY A 40 14.06 3.98 -2.90
C GLY A 40 13.16 4.15 -1.67
N GLY A 41 13.00 3.10 -0.86
CA GLY A 41 12.43 3.18 0.47
C GLY A 41 11.01 3.77 0.49
N MET A 42 10.78 4.71 1.42
CA MET A 42 9.45 5.33 1.58
C MET A 42 9.16 6.39 0.51
N GLU A 43 10.18 6.99 -0.09
CA GLU A 43 10.02 7.98 -1.17
C GLU A 43 9.50 7.29 -2.43
N GLU A 44 10.13 6.19 -2.85
CA GLU A 44 9.64 5.39 -3.98
C GLU A 44 8.22 4.83 -3.71
N ALA A 45 7.93 4.43 -2.48
CA ALA A 45 6.58 4.00 -2.11
C ALA A 45 5.53 5.12 -2.31
N ARG A 46 5.90 6.38 -2.08
CA ARG A 46 5.04 7.55 -2.34
C ARG A 46 4.94 7.84 -3.82
N ASP A 47 6.05 7.79 -4.56
CA ASP A 47 6.05 8.03 -6.01
C ASP A 47 5.15 7.02 -6.74
N ILE A 48 5.21 5.75 -6.33
CA ILE A 48 4.31 4.71 -6.84
C ILE A 48 2.84 5.05 -6.51
N ALA A 49 2.56 5.50 -5.28
CA ALA A 49 1.21 5.86 -4.86
C ALA A 49 0.67 7.04 -5.68
N ASP A 50 1.47 8.09 -5.84
CA ASP A 50 1.12 9.28 -6.60
C ASP A 50 0.91 8.96 -8.08
N ALA A 51 1.75 8.09 -8.65
CA ALA A 51 1.57 7.61 -10.02
C ALA A 51 0.27 6.81 -10.18
N MET A 52 -0.11 5.97 -9.20
CA MET A 52 -1.40 5.26 -9.22
C MET A 52 -2.59 6.22 -9.14
N ILE A 53 -2.50 7.23 -8.28
CA ILE A 53 -3.54 8.25 -8.12
C ILE A 53 -3.68 9.06 -9.40
N ALA A 54 -2.58 9.47 -10.03
CA ALA A 54 -2.58 10.17 -11.30
C ALA A 54 -3.21 9.35 -12.44
N ARG A 55 -3.10 8.02 -12.39
CA ARG A 55 -3.78 7.09 -13.33
C ARG A 55 -5.24 6.80 -12.97
N GLY A 56 -5.77 7.33 -11.86
CA GLY A 56 -7.13 7.09 -11.41
C GLY A 56 -7.36 5.72 -10.77
N GLU A 57 -6.30 5.04 -10.34
CA GLU A 57 -6.35 3.67 -9.77
C GLU A 57 -6.74 3.67 -8.28
N GLY A 58 -6.95 4.84 -7.67
CA GLY A 58 -7.34 4.95 -6.29
C GLY A 58 -7.46 6.38 -5.79
N LYS A 59 -7.93 6.53 -4.55
CA LYS A 59 -7.99 7.80 -3.85
C LYS A 59 -7.02 7.76 -2.66
N PRO A 60 -6.13 8.77 -2.50
CA PRO A 60 -5.27 8.84 -1.33
C PRO A 60 -6.12 8.98 -0.07
N LEU A 61 -5.72 8.30 0.99
CA LEU A 61 -6.27 8.54 2.33
C LEU A 61 -5.70 9.82 2.96
N ASN A 62 -4.47 10.20 2.57
CA ASN A 62 -3.71 11.37 3.03
C ASN A 62 -3.90 11.63 4.55
N GLN A 63 -3.51 10.63 5.36
CA GLN A 63 -3.49 10.73 6.82
C GLN A 63 -2.09 11.05 7.31
#